data_AF-A0A0M3A365-F1
#
_entry.id   AF-A0A0M3A365-F1
#
_cell.length_a   1.000
_cell.length_b   1.000
_cell.length_c   1.000
_cell.angle_alpha   90.00
_cell.angle_beta   90.00
_cell.angle_gamma   90.00
#
_symmetry.space_group_name_H-M   'P 1'
#
loop_
_entity.id
_entity.type
_entity.pdbx_description
1 polymer ?
#
loop_
_entity_poly.entity_id
_entity_poly.type
_entity_poly.pdbx_seq_one_letter_code
_entity_poly.pdbx_strand_id
1 'polypeptide(L)'
;MNNLLRLLIAASFVIVTSTSYADLNSMQKIYNNPNIAPKIQRCKGNQQCNVFSALSKEWQSIPNNYRLSGFDIKADARKGDAYGLWKGFTLQSDRAVDIAEAGYDVFYKGSKSKADEKLFAQGLAVLLYLDHK
;
A
#
# COMPACT_ATOMS: atom_id res chain seq x y z
N MET A 1 23.81 5.50 60.96
CA MET A 1 23.92 6.68 60.08
C MET A 1 23.97 6.22 58.64
N ASN A 2 23.21 6.91 57.79
CA ASN A 2 23.19 6.92 56.32
C ASN A 2 22.46 5.74 55.66
N ASN A 3 21.17 5.86 55.31
CA ASN A 3 20.51 6.70 54.30
C ASN A 3 20.39 6.04 52.92
N LEU A 4 19.13 5.88 52.50
CA LEU A 4 18.64 6.12 51.14
C LEU A 4 19.14 5.19 50.03
N LEU A 5 18.39 4.10 49.81
CA LEU A 5 18.15 3.61 48.44
C LEU A 5 16.67 3.85 48.10
N ARG A 6 16.36 5.08 47.71
CA ARG A 6 15.18 5.43 46.91
C ARG A 6 15.64 5.50 45.45
N LEU A 7 14.71 5.20 44.54
CA LEU A 7 14.73 5.40 43.07
C LEU A 7 14.83 4.09 42.27
N LEU A 8 13.70 3.38 42.16
CA LEU A 8 13.42 2.60 40.96
C LEU A 8 12.91 3.58 39.89
N ILE A 9 13.80 3.89 38.95
CA ILE A 9 13.51 4.67 37.74
C ILE A 9 12.64 3.79 36.85
N ALA A 10 11.39 4.21 36.61
CA ALA A 10 10.54 3.63 35.58
C ALA A 10 11.16 3.95 34.21
N ALA A 11 11.82 2.96 33.62
CA ALA A 11 12.34 3.05 32.26
C ALA A 11 11.17 2.99 31.27
N SER A 12 10.65 4.14 30.87
CA SER A 12 9.72 4.26 29.75
C SER A 12 10.47 3.94 28.46
N PHE A 13 10.44 2.67 28.03
CA PHE A 13 10.88 2.28 26.71
C PHE A 13 9.96 2.94 25.67
N VAL A 14 10.42 4.04 25.08
CA VAL A 14 9.85 4.54 23.81
C VAL A 14 10.27 3.54 22.75
N ILE A 15 9.39 2.57 22.46
CA ILE A 15 9.59 1.66 21.33
C ILE A 15 9.37 2.50 20.07
N VAL A 16 10.46 3.06 19.53
CA VAL A 16 10.46 3.55 18.15
C VAL A 16 10.46 2.29 17.27
N THR A 17 9.28 1.80 16.92
CA THR A 17 9.17 0.74 15.93
C THR A 17 9.58 1.34 14.58
N SER A 18 10.78 1.00 14.11
CA SER A 18 11.23 1.25 12.74
C SER A 18 10.46 0.32 11.79
N THR A 19 9.18 0.59 11.55
CA THR A 19 8.30 -0.24 10.71
C THR A 19 8.64 -0.17 9.22
N SER A 20 9.51 0.75 8.78
CA SER A 20 9.66 1.03 7.35
C SER A 20 10.31 -0.10 6.53
N TYR A 21 11.19 -0.91 7.10
CA TYR A 21 11.92 -1.92 6.31
C TYR A 21 11.15 -3.22 6.10
N ALA A 22 10.41 -3.69 7.10
CA ALA A 22 9.63 -4.93 6.99
C ALA A 22 8.45 -4.76 6.02
N ASP A 23 7.81 -3.60 6.06
CA ASP A 23 6.59 -3.33 5.30
C ASP A 23 6.89 -3.10 3.80
N LEU A 24 8.03 -2.47 3.48
CA LEU A 24 8.53 -2.38 2.10
C LEU A 24 8.87 -3.75 1.51
N ASN A 25 9.42 -4.65 2.33
CA ASN A 25 9.69 -6.01 1.89
C ASN A 25 8.39 -6.79 1.62
N SER A 26 7.30 -6.52 2.35
CA SER A 26 6.00 -7.15 2.12
C SER A 26 5.44 -6.84 0.72
N MET A 27 5.29 -5.55 0.38
CA MET A 27 4.77 -5.14 -0.92
C MET A 27 5.62 -5.66 -2.10
N GLN A 28 6.95 -5.62 -1.97
CA GLN A 28 7.86 -6.09 -3.01
C GLN A 28 7.76 -7.60 -3.20
N LYS A 29 7.62 -8.34 -2.08
CA LYS A 29 7.47 -9.80 -2.11
C LYS A 29 6.19 -10.21 -2.83
N ILE A 30 5.07 -9.50 -2.57
CA ILE A 30 3.78 -9.72 -3.25
C ILE A 30 3.91 -9.40 -4.74
N TYR A 31 4.48 -8.24 -5.08
CA TYR A 31 4.66 -7.79 -6.47
C TYR A 31 5.53 -8.74 -7.30
N ASN A 32 6.58 -9.28 -6.70
CA ASN A 32 7.52 -10.18 -7.38
C ASN A 32 7.05 -11.65 -7.39
N ASN A 33 6.16 -12.05 -6.48
CA ASN A 33 5.70 -13.43 -6.36
C ASN A 33 4.17 -13.51 -6.30
N PRO A 34 3.46 -13.38 -7.45
CA PRO A 34 2.00 -13.35 -7.51
C PRO A 34 1.29 -14.53 -6.83
N ASN A 35 1.95 -15.69 -6.69
CA ASN A 35 1.41 -16.90 -6.08
C ASN A 35 1.16 -16.77 -4.57
N ILE A 36 1.81 -15.82 -3.88
CA ILE A 36 1.64 -15.63 -2.44
C ILE A 36 0.43 -14.75 -2.11
N ALA A 37 -0.14 -14.06 -3.10
CA ALA A 37 -1.29 -13.20 -2.89
C ALA A 37 -2.51 -14.03 -2.46
N PRO A 38 -3.16 -13.70 -1.34
CA PRO A 38 -4.35 -14.42 -0.90
C PRO A 38 -5.44 -14.38 -1.97
N LYS A 39 -6.07 -15.54 -2.22
CA LYS A 39 -7.21 -15.61 -3.12
C LYS A 39 -8.40 -14.90 -2.49
N ILE A 40 -9.01 -13.96 -3.22
CA ILE A 40 -10.24 -13.30 -2.80
C ILE A 40 -11.38 -13.67 -3.74
N GLN A 41 -12.56 -13.93 -3.17
CA GLN A 41 -13.72 -14.41 -3.92
C GLN A 41 -14.10 -13.47 -5.08
N ARG A 42 -14.00 -12.15 -4.85
CA ARG A 42 -14.33 -11.13 -5.84
C ARG A 42 -13.46 -11.19 -7.11
N CYS A 43 -12.23 -11.70 -7.02
CA CYS A 43 -11.34 -11.84 -8.15
C CYS A 43 -11.60 -13.09 -9.00
N LYS A 44 -12.48 -14.00 -8.56
CA LYS A 44 -12.89 -15.20 -9.32
C LYS A 44 -11.72 -16.01 -9.90
N GLY A 45 -10.62 -16.11 -9.17
CA GLY A 45 -9.42 -16.82 -9.60
C GLY A 45 -8.42 -16.01 -10.45
N ASN A 46 -8.73 -14.77 -10.84
CA ASN A 46 -7.76 -13.90 -11.49
C ASN A 46 -6.61 -13.56 -10.52
N GLN A 47 -5.41 -14.05 -10.85
CA GLN A 47 -4.23 -13.89 -10.00
C GLN A 47 -3.80 -12.43 -9.86
N GLN A 48 -3.83 -11.65 -10.93
CA GLN A 48 -3.43 -10.24 -10.90
C GLN A 48 -4.38 -9.40 -10.06
N CYS A 49 -5.68 -9.70 -10.07
CA CYS A 49 -6.64 -9.09 -9.17
C CYS A 49 -6.36 -9.45 -7.69
N ASN A 50 -5.97 -10.70 -7.39
CA ASN A 50 -5.58 -11.08 -6.02
C ASN A 50 -4.32 -10.31 -5.58
N VAL A 51 -3.33 -10.17 -6.46
CA VAL A 51 -2.13 -9.36 -6.22
C VAL A 51 -2.51 -7.91 -5.96
N PHE A 52 -3.35 -7.31 -6.81
CA PHE A 52 -3.83 -5.94 -6.64
C PHE A 52 -4.49 -5.74 -5.28
N SER A 53 -5.40 -6.65 -4.90
CA SER A 53 -6.09 -6.56 -3.60
C SER A 53 -5.18 -6.81 -2.40
N ALA A 54 -4.07 -7.53 -2.58
CA ALA A 54 -3.07 -7.71 -1.53
C ALA A 54 -2.23 -6.43 -1.40
N LEU A 55 -1.73 -5.89 -2.52
CA LEU A 55 -0.97 -4.64 -2.58
C LEU A 55 -1.77 -3.45 -2.05
N SER A 56 -3.08 -3.36 -2.30
CA SER A 56 -3.91 -2.26 -1.80
C SER A 56 -3.92 -2.17 -0.27
N LYS A 57 -3.60 -3.24 0.46
CA LYS A 57 -3.49 -3.23 1.93
C LYS A 57 -2.16 -2.69 2.43
N GLU A 58 -1.16 -2.59 1.56
CA GLU A 58 0.20 -2.15 1.88
C GLU A 58 0.41 -0.64 1.63
N TRP A 59 -0.64 0.12 1.30
CA TRP A 59 -0.50 1.56 0.98
C TRP A 59 0.07 2.39 2.15
N GLN A 60 -0.15 1.98 3.40
CA GLN A 60 0.42 2.66 4.57
C GLN A 60 1.95 2.56 4.61
N SER A 61 2.52 1.58 3.95
CA SER A 61 3.94 1.26 3.93
C SER A 61 4.73 2.18 2.99
N ILE A 62 4.05 2.92 2.09
CA ILE A 62 4.66 4.00 1.31
C ILE A 62 5.22 5.06 2.27
N PRO A 63 6.48 5.52 2.15
CA PRO A 63 7.04 6.55 3.03
C PRO A 63 6.21 7.84 3.01
N ASN A 64 5.98 8.47 4.16
CA ASN A 64 5.16 9.70 4.26
C ASN A 64 5.76 10.88 3.48
N ASN A 65 7.07 10.87 3.23
CA ASN A 65 7.79 11.89 2.47
C ASN A 65 7.98 11.53 0.99
N TYR A 66 7.50 10.37 0.52
CA TYR A 66 7.61 10.00 -0.88
C TYR A 66 6.75 10.93 -1.75
N ARG A 67 7.31 11.35 -2.89
CA ARG A 67 6.64 12.18 -3.88
C ARG A 67 6.88 11.61 -5.27
N LEU A 68 5.80 11.36 -6.02
CA LEU A 68 5.90 11.00 -7.43
C LEU A 68 5.70 12.27 -8.25
N SER A 69 6.74 12.73 -8.94
CA SER A 69 6.70 13.98 -9.73
C SER A 69 6.20 15.20 -8.93
N GLY A 70 6.53 15.27 -7.64
CA GLY A 70 6.09 16.33 -6.73
C GLY A 70 4.75 16.09 -6.01
N PHE A 71 4.00 15.05 -6.36
CA PHE A 71 2.67 14.75 -5.81
C PHE A 71 2.71 13.73 -4.65
N ASP A 72 1.81 13.89 -3.68
CA ASP A 72 1.64 12.99 -2.53
C ASP A 72 0.63 11.87 -2.84
N ILE A 73 1.09 10.85 -3.58
CA ILE A 73 0.24 9.72 -3.97
C ILE A 73 -0.31 8.93 -2.76
N LYS A 74 0.35 8.99 -1.60
CA LYS A 74 -0.12 8.36 -0.36
C LYS A 74 -1.30 9.13 0.23
N ALA A 75 -1.26 10.46 0.19
CA ALA A 75 -2.38 11.29 0.60
C ALA A 75 -3.59 11.07 -0.32
N ASP A 76 -3.38 10.92 -1.62
CA ASP A 76 -4.45 10.69 -2.59
C ASP A 76 -5.07 9.28 -2.43
N ALA A 77 -4.26 8.26 -2.19
CA ALA A 77 -4.73 6.93 -1.78
C ALA A 77 -5.56 6.97 -0.48
N ARG A 78 -5.14 7.76 0.51
CA ARG A 78 -5.88 7.91 1.78
C ARG A 78 -7.27 8.51 1.57
N LYS A 79 -7.38 9.50 0.67
CA LYS A 79 -8.64 10.15 0.29
C LYS A 79 -9.52 9.25 -0.58
N GLY A 80 -8.92 8.26 -1.26
CA GLY A 80 -9.60 7.42 -2.22
C GLY A 80 -9.71 8.06 -3.60
N ASP A 81 -8.76 8.94 -3.97
CA ASP A 81 -8.74 9.60 -5.29
C ASP A 81 -8.23 8.67 -6.40
N ALA A 82 -9.04 7.66 -6.69
CA ALA A 82 -8.78 6.67 -7.74
C ALA A 82 -8.66 7.33 -9.13
N TYR A 83 -9.51 8.32 -9.41
CA TYR A 83 -9.51 9.01 -10.70
C TYR A 83 -8.20 9.79 -10.92
N GLY A 84 -7.79 10.58 -9.92
CA GLY A 84 -6.54 11.35 -9.96
C GLY A 84 -5.32 10.46 -10.11
N LEU A 85 -5.23 9.37 -9.33
CA LEU A 85 -4.15 8.39 -9.47
C LEU A 85 -4.14 7.69 -10.84
N TRP A 86 -5.31 7.29 -11.35
CA TRP A 86 -5.42 6.54 -12.62
C TRP A 86 -5.14 7.40 -13.86
N LYS A 87 -5.57 8.67 -13.85
CA LYS A 87 -5.43 9.58 -14.99
C LYS A 87 -4.21 10.47 -14.93
N GLY A 88 -3.68 10.73 -13.73
CA GLY A 88 -2.57 11.66 -13.50
C GLY A 88 -1.19 11.04 -13.65
N PHE A 89 -1.07 9.71 -13.64
CA PHE A 89 0.21 9.01 -13.67
C PHE A 89 0.19 7.85 -14.66
N THR A 90 1.38 7.42 -15.08
CA THR A 90 1.59 6.30 -15.99
C THR A 90 2.40 5.23 -15.29
N LEU A 91 1.97 3.97 -15.38
CA LEU A 91 2.79 2.82 -14.97
C LEU A 91 3.79 2.52 -16.09
N GLN A 92 5.03 2.23 -15.71
CA GLN A 92 6.19 2.03 -16.58
C GLN A 92 6.42 0.57 -16.96
N SER A 93 5.83 -0.40 -16.25
CA SER A 93 5.97 -1.82 -16.57
C SER A 93 4.65 -2.51 -16.91
N ASP A 94 4.69 -3.43 -17.88
CA ASP A 94 3.54 -4.26 -18.29
C ASP A 94 2.95 -5.02 -17.08
N ARG A 95 3.81 -5.47 -16.16
CA ARG A 95 3.37 -6.13 -14.93
C ARG A 95 2.51 -5.21 -14.08
N ALA A 96 2.94 -3.97 -13.86
CA ALA A 96 2.17 -3.03 -13.07
C ALA A 96 0.85 -2.70 -13.76
N VAL A 97 0.86 -2.53 -15.09
CA VAL A 97 -0.34 -2.32 -15.92
C VAL A 97 -1.31 -3.50 -15.76
N ASP A 98 -0.87 -4.74 -15.96
CA ASP A 98 -1.70 -5.94 -15.84
C ASP A 98 -2.36 -6.05 -14.45
N ILE A 99 -1.60 -5.76 -13.39
CA ILE A 99 -2.11 -5.78 -12.02
C ILE A 99 -3.15 -4.67 -11.82
N ALA A 100 -2.87 -3.46 -12.33
CA ALA A 100 -3.78 -2.33 -12.21
C ALA A 100 -5.08 -2.54 -12.99
N GLU A 101 -5.03 -3.06 -14.21
CA GLU A 101 -6.21 -3.36 -15.03
C GLU A 101 -7.08 -4.45 -14.39
N ALA A 102 -6.46 -5.51 -13.84
CA ALA A 102 -7.20 -6.54 -13.11
C ALA A 102 -7.88 -5.97 -11.85
N GLY A 103 -7.26 -5.01 -11.17
CA GLY A 103 -7.87 -4.24 -10.10
C GLY A 103 -9.01 -3.33 -10.58
N TYR A 104 -8.81 -2.65 -11.71
CA TYR A 104 -9.78 -1.74 -12.32
C TYR A 104 -11.09 -2.46 -12.61
N ASP A 105 -11.04 -3.62 -13.27
CA ASP A 105 -12.22 -4.39 -13.65
C ASP A 105 -13.08 -4.80 -12.45
N VAL A 106 -12.47 -5.04 -11.29
CA VAL A 106 -13.18 -5.53 -10.10
C VAL A 106 -13.60 -4.39 -9.16
N PHE A 107 -12.76 -3.38 -8.98
CA PHE A 107 -12.91 -2.36 -7.94
C PHE A 107 -13.21 -0.95 -8.44
N TYR A 108 -13.10 -0.66 -9.74
CA TYR A 108 -13.30 0.72 -10.23
C TYR A 108 -14.21 0.85 -11.46
N LYS A 109 -14.25 -0.14 -12.35
CA LYS A 109 -15.05 -0.12 -13.57
C LYS A 109 -16.56 -0.03 -13.29
N GLY A 110 -17.23 0.94 -13.91
CA GLY A 110 -18.67 1.17 -13.74
C GLY A 110 -19.01 1.84 -12.42
N SER A 111 -20.25 1.71 -11.96
CA SER A 111 -20.68 2.28 -10.67
C SER A 111 -20.23 1.38 -9.51
N LYS A 112 -19.10 1.72 -8.90
CA LYS A 112 -18.54 1.01 -7.73
C LYS A 112 -18.80 1.78 -6.44
N SER A 113 -18.67 1.10 -5.31
CA SER A 113 -18.85 1.74 -4.01
C SER A 113 -17.66 2.66 -3.69
N LYS A 114 -17.85 3.67 -2.84
CA LYS A 114 -16.74 4.50 -2.33
C LYS A 114 -15.63 3.67 -1.67
N ALA A 115 -15.97 2.54 -1.07
CA ALA A 115 -15.00 1.63 -0.48
C ALA A 115 -14.15 0.92 -1.55
N ASP A 116 -14.77 0.56 -2.67
CA ASP A 116 -14.06 -0.05 -3.80
C ASP A 116 -13.15 0.97 -4.50
N GLU A 117 -13.64 2.19 -4.73
CA GLU A 117 -12.83 3.28 -5.28
C GLU A 117 -11.62 3.56 -4.39
N LYS A 118 -11.81 3.60 -3.07
CA LYS A 118 -10.71 3.78 -2.13
C LYS A 118 -9.71 2.64 -2.18
N LEU A 119 -10.17 1.38 -2.22
CA LEU A 119 -9.30 0.22 -2.38
C LEU A 119 -8.50 0.30 -3.68
N PHE A 120 -9.15 0.71 -4.77
CA PHE A 120 -8.49 0.92 -6.05
C PHE A 120 -7.42 2.02 -5.99
N ALA A 121 -7.73 3.17 -5.39
CA ALA A 121 -6.76 4.24 -5.18
C ALA A 121 -5.54 3.78 -4.36
N GLN A 122 -5.77 3.00 -3.31
CA GLN A 122 -4.71 2.43 -2.47
C GLN A 122 -3.82 1.46 -3.24
N GLY A 123 -4.40 0.59 -4.07
CA GLY A 123 -3.65 -0.31 -4.93
C GLY A 123 -2.81 0.43 -5.97
N LEU A 124 -3.39 1.45 -6.62
CA LEU A 124 -2.67 2.29 -7.59
C LEU A 124 -1.47 2.99 -6.96
N ALA A 125 -1.61 3.57 -5.77
CA ALA A 125 -0.49 4.25 -5.12
C ALA A 125 0.67 3.29 -4.80
N VAL A 126 0.38 2.04 -4.41
CA VAL A 126 1.43 1.04 -4.18
C VAL A 126 2.11 0.64 -5.48
N LEU A 127 1.34 0.42 -6.56
CA LEU A 127 1.93 0.12 -7.86
C LEU A 127 2.79 1.28 -8.37
N LEU A 128 2.29 2.51 -8.32
CA LEU A 128 3.03 3.71 -8.70
C LEU A 128 4.33 3.85 -7.91
N TYR A 129 4.28 3.60 -6.59
CA TYR A 129 5.47 3.62 -5.74
C TYR A 129 6.50 2.54 -6.13
N LEU A 130 6.05 1.30 -6.37
CA LEU A 130 6.93 0.18 -6.73
C LEU A 130 7.55 0.32 -8.12
N ASP A 131 6.82 0.91 -9.06
CA ASP A 131 7.19 1.00 -10.47
C ASP A 131 8.09 2.21 -10.78
N HIS A 132 8.20 3.18 -9.85
CA HIS A 132 9.03 4.39 -9.96
C HIS A 132 10.13 4.49 -8.91
N LYS A 133 10.40 3.41 -8.17
CA LYS A 133 11.47 3.33 -7.18
C LYS A 133 12.70 2.66 -7.79
#